data_AF-A0A089J7U5-F1
#
_entry.id   AF-A0A089J7U5-F1
#
_cell.length_a   1.000
_cell.length_b   1.000
_cell.length_c   1.000
_cell.angle_alpha   90.00
_cell.angle_beta   90.00
_cell.angle_gamma   90.00
#
_symmetry.space_group_name_H-M   'P 1'
#
loop_
_entity.id
_entity.type
_entity.pdbx_description
1 polymer ?
#
loop_
_entity_poly.entity_id
_entity_poly.type
_entity_poly.pdbx_seq_one_letter_code
_entity_poly.pdbx_strand_id
1 'polypeptide(L)'
;MRRNYEALFGAFYEIYFDYKSEKMSNAEAIACTADAYFGVQSRGEMEKAVVYISEGRICLTHSKIFIKAKERIVEALNSLDLHKLQIETTPDEYKDILERRDMVLDEIDNIPVDYSPYTRWYYHEMEKEVKNYFGIIVNEVENKNEMIEKVLERFERECTNTLSENIVVKTTLVELLIRYDIKGNEQFVEITKELEQFDINDVGAQLTENEKVDLSIRISNLLMLTRG
;
A
#
# COMPACT_ATOMS: atom_id res chain seq x y z
N MET A 1 -29.47 4.37 -21.33
CA MET A 1 -28.34 3.44 -21.45
C MET A 1 -28.36 2.59 -20.19
N ARG A 2 -28.66 1.28 -20.29
CA ARG A 2 -28.62 0.37 -19.12
C ARG A 2 -27.15 0.35 -18.67
N ARG A 3 -26.84 0.95 -17.53
CA ARG A 3 -25.48 0.94 -16.98
C ARG A 3 -25.22 -0.48 -16.54
N ASN A 4 -24.28 -1.15 -17.21
CA ASN A 4 -23.94 -2.53 -16.89
C ASN A 4 -23.14 -2.55 -15.59
N TYR A 5 -23.67 -3.20 -14.56
CA TYR A 5 -23.04 -3.31 -13.24
C TYR A 5 -21.63 -3.91 -13.34
N GLU A 6 -21.40 -4.87 -14.25
CA GLU A 6 -20.09 -5.50 -14.47
C GLU A 6 -19.09 -4.53 -15.08
N ALA A 7 -19.55 -3.69 -16.01
CA ALA A 7 -18.70 -2.69 -16.64
C ALA A 7 -18.22 -1.65 -15.62
N LEU A 8 -19.07 -1.30 -14.64
CA LEU A 8 -18.67 -0.39 -13.57
C LEU A 8 -17.64 -1.03 -12.63
N PHE A 9 -17.83 -2.31 -12.26
CA PHE A 9 -16.81 -3.06 -11.53
C PHE A 9 -15.48 -3.07 -12.30
N GLY A 10 -15.51 -3.48 -13.57
CA GLY A 10 -14.33 -3.56 -14.42
C GLY A 10 -13.58 -2.23 -14.52
N ALA A 11 -14.30 -1.14 -14.80
CA ALA A 11 -13.71 0.19 -14.90
C ALA A 11 -13.06 0.66 -13.59
N PHE A 12 -13.65 0.32 -12.43
CA PHE A 12 -13.07 0.66 -11.14
C PHE A 12 -11.71 -0.03 -10.92
N TYR A 13 -11.62 -1.34 -11.20
CA TYR A 13 -10.36 -2.07 -11.10
C TYR A 13 -9.33 -1.60 -12.13
N GLU A 14 -9.75 -1.32 -13.36
CA GLU A 14 -8.88 -0.79 -14.42
C GLU A 14 -8.20 0.50 -13.97
N ILE A 15 -8.97 1.48 -13.48
CA ILE A 15 -8.42 2.75 -12.99
C ILE A 15 -7.47 2.54 -11.79
N TYR A 16 -7.81 1.63 -10.87
CA TYR A 16 -6.91 1.29 -9.76
C TYR A 16 -5.57 0.72 -10.26
N PHE A 17 -5.61 -0.21 -11.21
CA PHE A 17 -4.40 -0.84 -11.74
C PHE A 17 -3.59 0.09 -12.65
N ASP A 18 -4.22 1.03 -13.34
CA ASP A 18 -3.54 2.09 -14.07
C ASP A 18 -2.68 2.93 -13.12
N TYR A 19 -3.24 3.38 -11.98
CA TYR A 19 -2.46 4.07 -10.95
C TYR A 19 -1.35 3.21 -10.36
N LYS A 20 -1.58 1.91 -10.16
CA LYS A 20 -0.52 0.97 -9.74
C LYS A 20 0.61 0.89 -10.77
N SER A 21 0.30 0.94 -12.07
CA SER A 21 1.29 0.93 -13.15
C SER A 21 2.16 2.19 -13.17
N GLU A 22 1.62 3.31 -12.68
CA GLU A 22 2.34 4.57 -12.43
C GLU A 22 3.18 4.54 -11.14
N LYS A 23 3.39 3.35 -10.55
CA LYS A 23 4.21 3.10 -9.37
C LYS A 23 3.67 3.73 -8.08
N MET A 24 2.37 4.00 -8.02
CA MET A 24 1.71 4.45 -6.80
C MET A 24 1.63 3.32 -5.76
N SER A 25 1.65 3.70 -4.49
CA SER A 25 1.33 2.80 -3.39
C SER A 25 -0.11 2.28 -3.48
N ASN A 26 -0.40 1.20 -2.76
CA ASN A 26 -1.77 0.69 -2.64
C ASN A 26 -2.73 1.75 -2.08
N ALA A 27 -2.28 2.49 -1.06
CA ALA A 27 -3.05 3.58 -0.44
C ALA A 27 -3.29 4.77 -1.39
N GLU A 28 -2.30 5.16 -2.19
CA GLU A 28 -2.46 6.23 -3.18
C GLU A 28 -3.39 5.82 -4.32
N ALA A 29 -3.16 4.64 -4.92
CA ALA A 29 -3.94 4.16 -6.05
C ALA A 29 -5.42 4.04 -5.68
N ILE A 30 -5.75 3.52 -4.48
CA ILE A 30 -7.14 3.43 -4.04
C ILE A 30 -7.74 4.79 -3.72
N ALA A 31 -6.98 5.73 -3.15
CA ALA A 31 -7.46 7.07 -2.87
C ALA A 31 -7.79 7.84 -4.16
N CYS A 32 -6.91 7.78 -5.17
CA CYS A 32 -7.15 8.40 -6.47
C CYS A 32 -8.33 7.75 -7.19
N THR A 33 -8.45 6.43 -7.13
CA THR A 33 -9.61 5.72 -7.70
C THR A 33 -10.91 6.13 -7.01
N ALA A 34 -10.94 6.15 -5.67
CA ALA A 34 -12.12 6.57 -4.91
C ALA A 34 -12.52 8.03 -5.24
N ASP A 35 -11.56 8.93 -5.42
CA ASP A 35 -11.82 10.32 -5.83
C ASP A 35 -12.43 10.40 -7.24
N ALA A 36 -11.89 9.64 -8.20
CA ALA A 36 -12.44 9.55 -9.56
C ALA A 36 -13.90 9.07 -9.60
N TYR A 37 -14.31 8.26 -8.62
CA TYR A 37 -15.67 7.73 -8.48
C TYR A 37 -16.55 8.49 -7.46
N PHE A 38 -16.06 9.56 -6.84
CA PHE A 38 -16.78 10.30 -5.80
C PHE A 38 -18.18 10.79 -6.25
N GLY A 39 -18.31 11.20 -7.50
CA GLY A 39 -19.60 11.62 -8.08
C GLY A 39 -20.44 10.47 -8.66
N VAL A 40 -19.87 9.28 -8.82
CA VAL A 40 -20.54 8.11 -9.41
C VAL A 40 -21.45 7.44 -8.38
N GLN A 41 -20.96 7.28 -7.15
CA GLN A 41 -21.71 6.68 -6.04
C GLN A 41 -23.02 7.43 -5.70
N SER A 42 -23.16 8.70 -6.08
CA SER A 42 -24.36 9.50 -5.83
C SER A 42 -25.44 9.37 -6.92
N ARG A 43 -25.23 8.53 -7.93
CA ARG A 43 -26.12 8.43 -9.10
C ARG A 43 -27.27 7.43 -8.93
N GLY A 44 -27.15 6.52 -7.98
CA GLY A 44 -28.07 5.41 -7.74
C GLY A 44 -27.50 4.48 -6.65
N GLU A 45 -28.35 3.62 -6.11
CA GLU A 45 -27.92 2.64 -5.09
C GLU A 45 -27.06 1.53 -5.71
N MET A 46 -27.30 1.16 -6.97
CA MET A 46 -26.45 0.22 -7.69
C MET A 46 -25.03 0.78 -7.83
N GLU A 47 -24.86 2.03 -8.28
CA GLU A 47 -23.54 2.65 -8.39
C GLU A 47 -22.85 2.80 -7.03
N LYS A 48 -23.60 3.21 -5.99
CA LYS A 48 -23.09 3.28 -4.62
C LYS A 48 -22.55 1.93 -4.17
N ALA A 49 -23.34 0.87 -4.32
CA ALA A 49 -22.95 -0.48 -3.92
C ALA A 49 -21.70 -0.94 -4.68
N VAL A 50 -21.68 -0.82 -6.00
CA VAL A 50 -20.55 -1.28 -6.82
C VAL A 50 -19.25 -0.55 -6.46
N VAL A 51 -19.29 0.77 -6.27
CA VAL A 51 -18.11 1.57 -5.90
C VAL A 51 -17.54 1.12 -4.56
N TYR A 52 -18.37 1.07 -3.51
CA TYR A 52 -17.88 0.73 -2.16
C TYR A 52 -17.53 -0.76 -2.01
N ILE A 53 -18.19 -1.67 -2.73
CA ILE A 53 -17.79 -3.08 -2.80
C ILE A 53 -16.43 -3.19 -3.48
N SER A 54 -16.21 -2.49 -4.60
CA SER A 54 -14.93 -2.53 -5.31
C SER A 54 -13.80 -2.00 -4.44
N GLU A 55 -14.02 -0.86 -3.78
CA GLU A 55 -13.08 -0.27 -2.85
C GLU A 55 -12.75 -1.24 -1.71
N GLY A 56 -13.77 -1.78 -1.04
CA GLY A 56 -13.62 -2.74 0.04
C GLY A 56 -12.84 -3.97 -0.40
N ARG A 57 -13.18 -4.57 -1.54
CA ARG A 57 -12.48 -5.75 -2.08
C ARG A 57 -11.01 -5.49 -2.36
N ILE A 58 -10.65 -4.31 -2.87
CA ILE A 58 -9.25 -3.95 -3.07
C ILE A 58 -8.55 -3.85 -1.72
N CYS A 59 -9.16 -3.18 -0.73
CA CYS A 59 -8.59 -3.08 0.61
C CYS A 59 -8.39 -4.43 1.30
N LEU A 60 -9.26 -5.44 1.06
CA LEU A 60 -9.06 -6.82 1.55
C LEU A 60 -7.76 -7.45 1.05
N THR A 61 -7.16 -6.94 -0.04
CA THR A 61 -5.87 -7.42 -0.55
C THR A 61 -4.67 -6.70 0.07
N HIS A 62 -4.89 -5.63 0.83
CA HIS A 62 -3.83 -4.81 1.44
C HIS A 62 -3.47 -5.37 2.81
N SER A 63 -2.24 -5.14 3.26
CA SER A 63 -1.81 -5.58 4.59
C SER A 63 -2.46 -4.79 5.74
N LYS A 64 -2.89 -3.56 5.47
CA LYS A 64 -3.60 -2.69 6.40
C LYS A 64 -4.61 -1.83 5.65
N ILE A 65 -5.54 -1.23 6.39
CA ILE A 65 -6.50 -0.27 5.86
C ILE A 65 -6.52 1.00 6.71
N PHE A 66 -6.51 2.17 6.07
CA PHE A 66 -6.64 3.43 6.80
C PHE A 66 -8.01 3.52 7.50
N ILE A 67 -8.02 3.86 8.79
CA ILE A 67 -9.22 3.81 9.65
C ILE A 67 -10.44 4.51 9.02
N LYS A 68 -10.26 5.71 8.48
CA LYS A 68 -11.38 6.47 7.90
C LYS A 68 -11.92 5.84 6.62
N ALA A 69 -11.07 5.19 5.83
CA ALA A 69 -11.52 4.46 4.65
C ALA A 69 -12.35 3.24 5.07
N LYS A 70 -11.89 2.49 6.07
CA LYS A 70 -12.64 1.37 6.67
C LYS A 70 -14.01 1.81 7.16
N GLU A 71 -14.07 2.82 8.02
CA GLU A 71 -15.32 3.35 8.59
C GLU A 71 -16.29 3.77 7.49
N ARG A 72 -15.79 4.51 6.49
CA ARG A 72 -16.59 4.95 5.34
C ARG A 72 -17.17 3.80 4.54
N ILE A 73 -16.37 2.77 4.20
CA ILE A 73 -16.82 1.62 3.42
C ILE A 73 -17.91 0.87 4.21
N VAL A 74 -17.66 0.59 5.49
CA VAL A 74 -18.62 -0.12 6.36
C VAL A 74 -19.93 0.66 6.48
N GLU A 75 -19.86 1.96 6.73
CA GLU A 75 -21.06 2.82 6.82
C GLU A 75 -21.83 2.85 5.50
N ALA A 76 -21.13 3.02 4.38
CA ALA A 76 -21.77 3.13 3.07
C ALA A 76 -22.47 1.83 2.65
N LEU A 77 -21.87 0.67 2.91
CA LEU A 77 -22.44 -0.64 2.58
C LEU A 77 -23.61 -1.03 3.50
N ASN A 78 -23.53 -0.71 4.80
CA ASN A 78 -24.63 -0.95 5.73
C ASN A 78 -25.83 -0.01 5.50
N SER A 79 -25.59 1.16 4.90
CA SER A 79 -26.61 2.17 4.62
C SER A 79 -27.23 2.10 3.22
N LEU A 80 -27.02 1.00 2.48
CA LEU A 80 -27.65 0.81 1.16
C LEU A 80 -29.18 0.71 1.28
N ASP A 81 -29.90 1.44 0.42
CA ASP A 81 -31.36 1.31 0.29
C ASP A 81 -31.68 0.08 -0.58
N LEU A 82 -31.90 -1.05 0.09
CA LEU A 82 -32.07 -2.35 -0.57
C LEU A 82 -33.31 -2.41 -1.46
N HIS A 83 -34.33 -1.59 -1.21
CA HIS A 83 -35.53 -1.53 -2.04
C HIS A 83 -35.22 -0.81 -3.36
N LYS A 84 -34.55 0.35 -3.30
CA LYS A 84 -34.10 1.04 -4.52
C LYS A 84 -33.11 0.20 -5.32
N LEU A 85 -32.15 -0.43 -4.63
CA LEU A 85 -31.19 -1.33 -5.26
C LEU A 85 -31.89 -2.44 -6.05
N GLN A 86 -32.94 -3.05 -5.49
CA GLN A 86 -33.73 -4.08 -6.16
C GLN A 86 -34.49 -3.56 -7.39
N ILE A 87 -34.90 -2.29 -7.41
CA ILE A 87 -35.55 -1.65 -8.57
C ILE A 87 -34.53 -1.36 -9.68
N GLU A 88 -33.31 -0.97 -9.30
CA GLU A 88 -32.26 -0.56 -10.23
C GLU A 88 -31.53 -1.73 -10.90
N THR A 89 -31.66 -2.94 -10.36
CA THR A 89 -30.90 -4.14 -10.76
C THR A 89 -31.82 -5.26 -11.23
N THR A 90 -31.27 -6.20 -12.00
CA THR A 90 -31.92 -7.48 -12.23
C THR A 90 -31.82 -8.38 -10.99
N PRO A 91 -32.68 -9.41 -10.85
CA PRO A 91 -32.62 -10.32 -9.70
C PRO A 91 -31.25 -10.99 -9.49
N ASP A 92 -30.56 -11.34 -10.58
CA ASP A 92 -29.23 -11.97 -10.52
C ASP A 92 -28.16 -10.98 -10.07
N GLU A 93 -28.17 -9.75 -10.61
CA GLU A 93 -27.26 -8.67 -10.20
C GLU A 93 -27.49 -8.26 -8.75
N TYR A 94 -28.75 -8.15 -8.33
CA TYR A 94 -29.12 -7.85 -6.94
C TYR A 94 -28.51 -8.88 -5.98
N LYS A 95 -28.67 -10.17 -6.30
CA LYS A 95 -28.14 -11.25 -5.50
C LYS A 95 -26.61 -11.22 -5.43
N ASP A 96 -25.93 -11.06 -6.56
CA ASP A 96 -24.47 -10.97 -6.61
C ASP A 96 -23.95 -9.76 -5.81
N ILE A 97 -24.60 -8.60 -5.90
CA ILE A 97 -24.24 -7.40 -5.13
C ILE A 97 -24.35 -7.67 -3.62
N LEU A 98 -25.43 -8.31 -3.16
CA LEU A 98 -25.59 -8.64 -1.74
C LEU A 98 -24.52 -9.63 -1.27
N GLU A 99 -24.25 -10.69 -2.04
CA GLU A 99 -23.21 -11.66 -1.70
C GLU A 99 -21.83 -11.00 -1.57
N ARG A 100 -21.47 -10.11 -2.51
CA ARG A 100 -20.19 -9.38 -2.46
C ARG A 100 -20.13 -8.35 -1.34
N ARG A 101 -21.25 -7.67 -1.05
CA ARG A 101 -21.36 -6.74 0.09
C ARG A 101 -21.10 -7.48 1.40
N ASP A 102 -21.77 -8.60 1.60
CA ASP A 102 -21.70 -9.37 2.84
C ASP A 102 -20.27 -9.92 3.05
N MET A 103 -19.65 -10.46 1.99
CA MET A 103 -18.24 -10.86 2.03
C MET A 103 -17.31 -9.71 2.44
N VAL A 104 -17.48 -8.51 1.88
CA VAL A 104 -16.66 -7.34 2.28
C VAL A 104 -16.89 -7.00 3.76
N LEU A 105 -18.15 -6.93 4.20
CA LEU A 105 -18.48 -6.58 5.58
C LEU A 105 -17.96 -7.61 6.59
N ASP A 106 -18.01 -8.91 6.25
CA ASP A 106 -17.54 -10.00 7.10
C ASP A 106 -16.01 -10.03 7.23
N GLU A 107 -15.29 -9.69 6.15
CA GLU A 107 -13.83 -9.80 6.11
C GLU A 107 -13.10 -8.53 6.54
N ILE A 108 -13.66 -7.34 6.31
CA ILE A 108 -12.98 -6.06 6.51
C ILE A 108 -12.58 -5.80 7.97
N ASP A 109 -13.26 -6.44 8.92
CA ASP A 109 -12.92 -6.32 10.33
C ASP A 109 -11.65 -7.05 10.73
N ASN A 110 -11.20 -8.01 9.92
CA ASN A 110 -9.98 -8.77 10.18
C ASN A 110 -8.71 -8.07 9.65
N ILE A 111 -8.85 -7.01 8.87
CA ILE A 111 -7.70 -6.26 8.36
C ILE A 111 -7.15 -5.35 9.47
N PRO A 112 -5.83 -5.39 9.73
CA PRO A 112 -5.19 -4.43 10.62
C PRO A 112 -5.45 -2.98 10.19
N VAL A 113 -5.72 -2.11 11.15
CA VAL A 113 -5.99 -0.70 10.89
C VAL A 113 -4.69 0.10 10.88
N ASP A 114 -4.57 1.01 9.91
CA ASP A 114 -3.61 2.08 9.90
C ASP A 114 -4.25 3.39 10.39
N TYR A 115 -3.57 4.06 11.31
CA TYR A 115 -3.97 5.34 11.87
C TYR A 115 -3.14 6.51 11.32
N SER A 116 -2.05 6.23 10.59
CA SER A 116 -1.18 7.23 10.00
C SER A 116 -1.78 7.73 8.68
N PRO A 117 -2.07 9.04 8.54
CA PRO A 117 -2.51 9.58 7.26
C PRO A 117 -1.34 9.81 6.28
N TYR A 118 -0.10 9.64 6.73
CA TYR A 118 1.11 9.98 5.96
C TYR A 118 1.77 8.77 5.32
N THR A 119 1.60 7.58 5.91
CA THR A 119 2.17 6.33 5.41
C THR A 119 1.56 6.01 4.06
N ARG A 120 2.40 5.91 3.02
CA ARG A 120 1.93 5.58 1.66
C ARG A 120 2.12 4.10 1.40
N TRP A 121 3.28 3.57 1.78
CA TRP A 121 3.60 2.17 1.66
C TRP A 121 3.62 1.51 3.02
N TYR A 122 2.97 0.37 3.14
CA TYR A 122 3.10 -0.45 4.34
C TYR A 122 4.44 -1.17 4.37
N TYR A 123 4.90 -1.52 5.57
CA TYR A 123 6.24 -2.03 5.85
C TYR A 123 6.75 -3.07 4.82
N HIS A 124 6.00 -4.16 4.64
CA HIS A 124 6.38 -5.23 3.71
C HIS A 124 6.19 -4.85 2.24
N GLU A 125 5.28 -3.92 1.94
CA GLU A 125 5.10 -3.41 0.58
C GLU A 125 6.29 -2.55 0.17
N MET A 126 6.74 -1.65 1.05
CA MET A 126 7.93 -0.83 0.83
C MET A 126 9.17 -1.71 0.63
N GLU A 127 9.39 -2.69 1.52
CA GLU A 127 10.48 -3.65 1.40
C GLU A 127 10.47 -4.36 0.04
N LYS A 128 9.31 -4.84 -0.39
CA LYS A 128 9.13 -5.52 -1.68
C LYS A 128 9.42 -4.60 -2.86
N GLU A 129 8.94 -3.36 -2.84
CA GLU A 129 9.18 -2.39 -3.91
C GLU A 129 10.64 -2.00 -4.03
N VAL A 130 11.34 -1.80 -2.91
CA VAL A 130 12.79 -1.53 -2.91
C VAL A 130 13.54 -2.70 -3.55
N LYS A 131 13.21 -3.93 -3.17
CA LYS A 131 13.80 -5.15 -3.76
C LYS A 131 13.53 -5.26 -5.26
N ASN A 132 12.28 -5.00 -5.68
CA ASN A 132 11.89 -5.04 -7.09
C ASN A 132 12.67 -4.02 -7.91
N TYR A 133 12.71 -2.76 -7.45
CA TYR A 133 13.41 -1.69 -8.15
C TYR A 133 14.92 -1.94 -8.22
N PHE A 134 15.53 -2.33 -7.10
CA PHE A 134 16.94 -2.71 -7.07
C PHE A 134 17.26 -3.85 -8.05
N GLY A 135 16.41 -4.88 -8.09
CA GLY A 135 16.57 -6.02 -8.99
C GLY A 135 16.55 -5.67 -10.48
N ILE A 136 15.83 -4.59 -10.86
CA ILE A 136 15.84 -4.05 -12.21
C ILE A 136 17.20 -3.38 -12.50
N ILE A 137 17.62 -2.47 -11.64
CA ILE A 137 18.77 -1.60 -11.94
C ILE A 137 20.14 -2.24 -11.64
N VAL A 138 20.23 -3.27 -10.81
CA VAL A 138 21.51 -3.86 -10.36
C VAL A 138 22.37 -4.39 -11.51
N ASN A 139 21.73 -4.84 -12.58
CA ASN A 139 22.39 -5.34 -13.79
C ASN A 139 22.52 -4.26 -14.89
N GLU A 140 21.78 -3.16 -14.79
CA GLU A 140 21.78 -2.07 -15.78
C GLU A 140 22.83 -1.00 -15.45
N VAL A 141 23.12 -0.80 -14.16
CA VAL A 141 24.02 0.25 -13.68
C VAL A 141 25.37 -0.36 -13.26
N GLU A 142 26.41 -0.07 -14.05
CA GLU A 142 27.77 -0.55 -13.76
C GLU A 142 28.36 0.10 -12.50
N ASN A 143 28.14 1.41 -12.33
CA ASN A 143 28.68 2.17 -11.20
C ASN A 143 27.84 1.93 -9.93
N LYS A 144 28.47 1.41 -8.89
CA LYS A 144 27.78 1.07 -7.64
C LYS A 144 27.33 2.29 -6.83
N ASN A 145 28.02 3.43 -6.90
CA ASN A 145 27.55 4.69 -6.31
C ASN A 145 26.26 5.14 -7.00
N GLU A 146 26.29 5.22 -8.33
CA GLU A 146 25.15 5.66 -9.13
C GLU A 146 23.92 4.77 -8.90
N MET A 147 24.14 3.46 -8.70
CA MET A 147 23.06 2.53 -8.38
C MET A 147 22.40 2.86 -7.02
N ILE A 148 23.19 3.15 -5.98
CA ILE A 148 22.69 3.51 -4.65
C ILE A 148 21.89 4.82 -4.74
N GLU A 149 22.45 5.83 -5.41
CA GLU A 149 21.80 7.13 -5.67
C GLU A 149 20.45 6.94 -6.35
N LYS A 150 20.38 6.13 -7.42
CA LYS A 150 19.13 5.86 -8.13
C LYS A 150 18.06 5.22 -7.24
N VAL A 151 18.44 4.32 -6.32
CA VAL A 151 17.47 3.78 -5.35
C VAL A 151 16.99 4.89 -4.42
N LEU A 152 17.90 5.67 -3.83
CA LEU A 152 17.53 6.73 -2.89
C LEU A 152 16.66 7.80 -3.56
N GLU A 153 16.99 8.23 -4.79
CA GLU A 153 16.21 9.15 -5.60
C GLU A 153 14.82 8.60 -5.90
N ARG A 154 14.71 7.32 -6.26
CA ARG A 154 13.42 6.68 -6.54
C ARG A 154 12.47 6.73 -5.33
N PHE A 155 12.99 6.62 -4.11
CA PHE A 155 12.21 6.57 -2.88
C PHE A 155 12.31 7.85 -2.03
N GLU A 156 12.90 8.93 -2.56
CA GLU A 156 13.16 10.17 -1.82
C GLU A 156 11.87 10.75 -1.22
N ARG A 157 10.79 10.72 -2.01
CA ARG A 157 9.47 11.19 -1.60
C ARG A 157 8.97 10.44 -0.37
N GLU A 158 9.02 9.12 -0.39
CA GLU A 158 8.59 8.27 0.72
C GLU A 158 9.49 8.46 1.95
N CYS A 159 10.81 8.48 1.74
CA CYS A 159 11.80 8.73 2.79
C CYS A 159 11.62 10.09 3.48
N THR A 160 11.03 11.07 2.79
CA THR A 160 10.72 12.40 3.34
C THR A 160 9.37 12.43 4.05
N ASN A 161 8.41 11.60 3.63
CA ASN A 161 7.05 11.57 4.19
C ASN A 161 7.02 10.96 5.59
N THR A 162 7.69 9.82 5.79
CA THR A 162 7.69 9.13 7.08
C THR A 162 9.06 8.56 7.44
N LEU A 163 9.37 8.58 8.74
CA LEU A 163 10.62 8.01 9.26
C LEU A 163 10.67 6.49 9.05
N SER A 164 9.53 5.81 9.21
CA SER A 164 9.45 4.37 9.00
C SER A 164 9.78 3.98 7.56
N GLU A 165 9.22 4.65 6.55
CA GLU A 165 9.52 4.38 5.14
C GLU A 165 11.01 4.63 4.85
N ASN A 166 11.57 5.73 5.38
CA ASN A 166 12.99 6.04 5.26
C ASN A 166 13.90 4.91 5.77
N ILE A 167 13.68 4.48 7.01
CA ILE A 167 14.50 3.45 7.64
C ILE A 167 14.29 2.09 6.99
N VAL A 168 13.07 1.76 6.54
CA VAL A 168 12.79 0.52 5.80
C VAL A 168 13.52 0.50 4.46
N VAL A 169 13.49 1.60 3.70
CA VAL A 169 14.22 1.74 2.43
C VAL A 169 15.71 1.54 2.67
N LYS A 170 16.29 2.27 3.62
CA LYS A 170 17.73 2.21 3.95
C LYS A 170 18.17 0.83 4.43
N THR A 171 17.41 0.22 5.34
CA THR A 171 17.68 -1.13 5.84
C THR A 171 17.66 -2.14 4.69
N THR A 172 16.61 -2.11 3.88
CA THR A 172 16.45 -3.04 2.74
C THR A 172 17.56 -2.85 1.70
N LEU A 173 17.92 -1.59 1.41
CA LEU A 173 19.00 -1.27 0.49
C LEU A 173 20.34 -1.82 0.98
N VAL A 174 20.71 -1.60 2.25
CA VAL A 174 21.98 -2.10 2.79
C VAL A 174 22.01 -3.63 2.84
N GLU A 175 20.90 -4.31 3.18
CA GLU A 175 20.79 -5.77 3.08
C GLU A 175 21.08 -6.28 1.66
N LEU A 176 20.57 -5.58 0.65
CA LEU A 176 20.83 -5.90 -0.76
C LEU A 176 22.29 -5.63 -1.12
N LEU A 177 22.85 -4.49 -0.72
CA LEU A 177 24.26 -4.17 -0.98
C LEU A 177 25.20 -5.22 -0.38
N ILE A 178 24.95 -5.68 0.85
CA ILE A 178 25.72 -6.78 1.47
C ILE A 178 25.58 -8.07 0.64
N ARG A 179 24.37 -8.42 0.20
CA ARG A 179 24.11 -9.63 -0.59
C ARG A 179 24.86 -9.64 -1.93
N TYR A 180 25.02 -8.48 -2.56
CA TYR A 180 25.72 -8.34 -3.83
C TYR A 180 27.23 -8.01 -3.65
N ASP A 181 27.75 -8.12 -2.43
CA ASP A 181 29.15 -7.82 -2.08
C ASP A 181 29.59 -6.39 -2.41
N ILE A 182 28.65 -5.44 -2.33
CA ILE A 182 28.87 -4.01 -2.55
C ILE A 182 29.09 -3.34 -1.18
N LYS A 183 30.24 -3.62 -0.58
CA LYS A 183 30.63 -3.08 0.74
C LYS A 183 31.66 -1.95 0.62
N GLY A 184 31.76 -1.11 1.65
CA GLY A 184 32.83 -0.12 1.80
C GLY A 184 32.70 1.14 0.95
N ASN A 185 31.58 1.30 0.25
CA ASN A 185 31.20 2.51 -0.45
C ASN A 185 30.90 3.66 0.55
N GLU A 186 31.20 4.92 0.21
CA GLU A 186 30.95 6.07 1.10
C GLU A 186 29.47 6.17 1.52
N GLN A 187 28.55 6.03 0.56
CA GLN A 187 27.10 6.09 0.82
C GLN A 187 26.64 4.87 1.64
N PHE A 188 27.22 3.70 1.40
CA PHE A 188 26.96 2.52 2.24
C PHE A 188 27.34 2.78 3.71
N VAL A 189 28.50 3.39 3.95
CA VAL A 189 28.98 3.72 5.30
C VAL A 189 28.08 4.77 5.95
N GLU A 190 27.66 5.79 5.21
CA GLU A 190 26.76 6.84 5.71
C GLU A 190 25.40 6.27 6.13
N ILE A 191 24.75 5.49 5.27
CA ILE A 191 23.47 4.85 5.56
C ILE A 191 23.60 3.92 6.78
N THR A 192 24.68 3.14 6.86
CA THR A 192 24.90 2.22 7.98
C THR A 192 25.04 2.97 9.32
N LYS A 193 25.72 4.12 9.34
CA LYS A 193 25.83 4.96 10.55
C LYS A 193 24.50 5.52 10.99
N GLU A 194 23.65 5.92 10.05
CA GLU A 194 22.30 6.39 10.37
C GLU A 194 21.46 5.27 10.98
N LEU A 195 21.50 4.07 10.40
CA LEU A 195 20.80 2.90 10.93
C LEU A 195 21.32 2.49 12.33
N GLU A 196 22.60 2.72 12.63
CA GLU A 196 23.20 2.47 13.95
C GLU A 196 22.70 3.44 15.02
N GLN A 197 22.40 4.68 14.64
CA GLN A 197 21.94 5.73 15.55
C GLN A 197 20.42 5.76 15.72
N PHE A 198 19.70 5.04 14.87
CA PHE A 198 18.24 5.03 14.85
C PHE A 198 17.64 4.31 16.07
N ASP A 199 16.68 4.96 16.73
CA ASP A 199 15.84 4.36 17.77
C ASP A 199 14.49 3.93 17.19
N ILE A 200 14.16 2.64 17.33
CA ILE A 200 12.90 2.08 16.83
C ILE A 200 11.65 2.76 17.42
N ASN A 201 11.76 3.38 18.59
CA ASN A 201 10.63 4.07 19.22
C ASN A 201 10.24 5.36 18.48
N ASP A 202 11.16 5.96 17.72
CA ASP A 202 10.93 7.22 17.00
C ASP A 202 9.92 7.08 15.87
N VAL A 203 9.67 5.85 15.36
CA VAL A 203 8.66 5.61 14.32
C VAL A 203 7.22 5.68 14.84
N GLY A 204 7.02 5.65 16.17
CA GLY A 204 5.71 5.79 16.79
C GLY A 204 4.66 4.81 16.25
N ALA A 205 3.53 5.32 15.75
CA ALA A 205 2.42 4.53 15.22
C ALA A 205 2.53 4.21 13.72
N GLN A 206 3.63 4.61 13.05
CA GLN A 206 3.82 4.34 11.62
C GLN A 206 4.02 2.84 11.35
N LEU A 207 4.54 2.11 12.34
CA LEU A 207 4.70 0.66 12.34
C LEU A 207 3.92 0.04 13.49
N THR A 208 3.38 -1.15 13.27
CA THR A 208 2.86 -2.03 14.33
C THR A 208 4.01 -2.56 15.18
N GLU A 209 3.70 -3.06 16.38
CA GLU A 209 4.71 -3.65 17.27
C GLU A 209 5.45 -4.83 16.62
N ASN A 210 4.75 -5.65 15.83
CA ASN A 210 5.39 -6.77 15.12
C ASN A 210 6.37 -6.27 14.05
N GLU A 211 5.99 -5.25 13.27
CA GLU A 211 6.87 -4.65 12.25
C GLU A 211 8.08 -3.95 12.89
N LYS A 212 7.90 -3.32 14.06
CA LYS A 212 9.01 -2.74 14.82
C LYS A 212 10.01 -3.81 15.25
N VAL A 213 9.52 -4.92 15.81
CA VAL A 213 10.37 -6.06 16.21
C VAL A 213 11.13 -6.61 15.02
N ASP A 214 10.46 -6.83 13.88
CA ASP A 214 11.11 -7.33 12.66
C ASP A 214 12.19 -6.36 12.16
N LEU A 215 11.88 -5.06 12.09
CA LEU A 215 12.83 -4.04 11.67
C LEU A 215 14.05 -3.95 12.60
N SER A 216 13.85 -4.00 13.91
CA SER A 216 14.96 -4.01 14.88
C SER A 216 15.87 -5.22 14.71
N ILE A 217 15.30 -6.41 14.47
CA ILE A 217 16.08 -7.63 14.22
C ILE A 217 16.89 -7.49 12.93
N ARG A 218 16.26 -7.00 11.85
CA ARG A 218 16.91 -6.76 10.56
C ARG A 218 18.10 -5.79 10.68
N ILE A 219 17.89 -4.65 11.34
CA ILE A 219 18.96 -3.66 11.58
C ILE A 219 20.09 -4.27 12.42
N SER A 220 19.79 -4.98 13.51
CA SER A 220 20.83 -5.62 14.33
C SER A 220 21.66 -6.63 13.54
N ASN A 221 21.01 -7.50 12.76
CA ASN A 221 21.70 -8.51 11.95
C ASN A 221 22.61 -7.86 10.90
N LEU A 222 22.12 -6.81 10.24
CA LEU A 222 22.88 -6.03 9.28
C LEU A 222 24.12 -5.41 9.93
N LEU A 223 23.99 -4.77 11.10
CA LEU A 223 25.11 -4.13 11.80
C LEU A 223 26.16 -5.14 12.27
N MET A 224 25.77 -6.39 12.56
CA MET A 224 26.73 -7.46 12.82
C MET A 224 27.54 -7.84 11.57
N LEU A 225 26.91 -7.85 10.39
CA LEU A 225 27.55 -8.21 9.11
C LEU A 225 28.43 -7.11 8.51
N THR A 226 28.27 -5.86 8.95
CA THR A 226 29.11 -4.73 8.51
C THR A 226 30.34 -4.50 9.39
N ARG A 227 30.35 -5.02 10.62
CA ARG A 227 31.46 -4.90 11.58
C ARG A 227 32.46 -6.06 11.54
N GLY A 228 32.13 -7.16 10.84
CA GLY A 228 33.01 -8.31 10.62
C GLY A 228 33.66 -8.30 9.25
#